data_AF-A0A522VTH6-F1
#
_entry.id   AF-A0A522VTH6-F1
#
_cell.length_a   1.000
_cell.length_b   1.000
_cell.length_c   1.000
_cell.angle_alpha   90.00
_cell.angle_beta   90.00
_cell.angle_gamma   90.00
#
_symmetry.space_group_name_H-M   'P 1'
#
loop_
_entity.id
_entity.type
_entity.pdbx_description
1 polymer ?
#
loop_
_entity_poly.entity_id
_entity_poly.type
_entity_poly.pdbx_seq_one_letter_code
_entity_poly.pdbx_strand_id
1 'polypeptide(L)'
;MRWLVIPAVTLAVIATIACTPMNPHPMDMTQAVENAKSNTDHQALAAHYLEEAASLDKKAAEHKQLAAQYKARAYLYGKQADTFLQHCNLLIRNYEQAADINRQMAKMHQDMASGTAP
;
A
#
# COMPACT_ATOMS: atom_id res chain seq x y z
N MET A 1 12.71 59.43 22.42
CA MET A 1 12.11 59.88 21.14
C MET A 1 11.13 58.82 20.71
N ARG A 2 9.85 59.15 20.75
CA ARG A 2 8.71 58.29 20.44
C ARG A 2 8.56 58.21 18.92
N TRP A 3 8.65 57.04 18.32
CA TRP A 3 8.13 56.79 16.97
C TRP A 3 7.24 55.54 17.02
N LEU A 4 5.95 55.83 17.15
CA LEU A 4 4.83 55.00 16.70
C LEU A 4 4.93 54.81 15.19
N VAL A 5 4.82 53.58 14.69
CA VAL A 5 4.00 53.28 13.50
C VAL A 5 3.71 51.78 13.43
N ILE A 6 2.43 51.45 13.59
CA ILE A 6 1.80 50.19 13.18
C ILE A 6 1.43 50.35 11.69
N PRO A 7 1.60 49.30 10.88
CA PRO A 7 0.56 48.92 9.92
C PRO A 7 0.21 47.44 10.15
N ALA A 8 -1.00 47.12 10.60
CA ALA A 8 -2.19 47.02 9.79
C ALA A 8 -2.03 45.97 8.67
N VAL A 9 -2.73 44.83 8.87
CA VAL A 9 -3.24 43.93 7.82
C VAL A 9 -2.12 43.17 7.07
N THR A 10 -2.00 41.86 7.20
CA THR A 10 -2.92 40.91 6.57
C THR A 10 -2.99 39.59 7.34
N LEU A 11 -4.23 39.19 7.63
CA LEU A 11 -4.62 37.83 7.91
C LEU A 11 -4.22 36.94 6.72
N ALA A 12 -3.04 36.35 6.77
CA ALA A 12 -2.65 35.31 5.81
C ALA A 12 -3.42 34.04 6.18
N VAL A 13 -4.61 33.89 5.61
CA VAL A 13 -5.32 32.61 5.54
C VAL A 13 -4.44 31.70 4.67
N ILE A 14 -3.55 30.95 5.33
CA ILE A 14 -2.88 29.83 4.69
C ILE A 14 -3.97 28.79 4.48
N ALA A 15 -4.53 28.76 3.28
CA ALA A 15 -5.31 27.65 2.79
C ALA A 15 -4.39 26.44 2.73
N THR A 16 -4.28 25.72 3.86
CA THR A 16 -3.74 24.38 3.88
C THR A 16 -4.68 23.55 3.02
N ILE A 17 -4.30 23.32 1.77
CA ILE A 17 -4.79 22.18 1.00
C ILE A 17 -4.32 20.98 1.81
N ALA A 18 -5.18 20.50 2.69
CA ALA A 18 -5.01 19.20 3.27
C ALA A 18 -5.07 18.24 2.07
N CYS A 19 -3.91 17.79 1.60
CA CYS A 19 -3.81 16.44 1.09
C CYS A 19 -4.13 15.53 2.28
N THR A 20 -5.41 15.42 2.63
CA THR A 20 -5.87 14.24 3.35
C THR A 20 -5.44 13.09 2.46
N PRO A 21 -4.57 12.16 2.94
CA PRO A 21 -4.45 10.90 2.26
C PRO A 21 -5.89 10.41 2.12
N MET A 22 -6.34 10.18 0.88
CA MET A 22 -7.57 9.45 0.65
C MET A 22 -7.32 8.12 1.31
N ASN A 23 -7.71 8.00 2.57
CA ASN A 23 -7.89 6.72 3.21
C ASN A 23 -9.21 6.28 2.59
N PRO A 24 -9.19 5.46 1.52
CA PRO A 24 -10.42 5.11 0.86
C PRO A 24 -11.26 4.45 1.94
N HIS A 25 -12.54 4.82 2.03
CA HIS A 25 -13.47 3.91 2.69
C HIS A 25 -13.18 2.51 2.15
N PRO A 26 -13.05 1.48 3.01
CA PRO A 26 -12.68 0.15 2.56
C PRO A 26 -13.61 -0.23 1.42
N MET A 27 -13.04 -0.42 0.24
CA MET A 27 -13.79 -0.77 -0.95
C MET A 27 -14.36 -2.17 -0.73
N ASP A 28 -15.67 -2.33 -0.83
CA ASP A 28 -16.25 -3.67 -0.91
C ASP A 28 -15.84 -4.24 -2.28
N MET A 29 -14.76 -5.02 -2.27
CA MET A 29 -14.19 -5.57 -3.50
C MET A 29 -15.15 -6.48 -4.25
N THR A 30 -16.08 -7.14 -3.55
CA THR A 30 -17.10 -7.98 -4.20
C THR A 30 -18.02 -7.09 -5.04
N GLN A 31 -18.61 -6.07 -4.40
CA GLN A 31 -19.50 -5.15 -5.09
C GLN A 31 -18.77 -4.32 -6.15
N ALA A 32 -17.53 -3.90 -5.90
CA ALA A 32 -16.76 -3.07 -6.82
C ALA A 32 -16.42 -3.84 -8.11
N VAL A 33 -16.01 -5.11 -8.00
CA VAL A 33 -15.75 -5.96 -9.17
C VAL A 33 -17.03 -6.27 -9.93
N GLU A 34 -18.12 -6.62 -9.24
CA GLU A 34 -19.41 -6.94 -9.88
C GLU A 34 -20.05 -5.75 -10.61
N ASN A 35 -19.87 -4.54 -10.08
CA ASN A 35 -20.53 -3.33 -10.61
C ASN A 35 -19.65 -2.51 -11.56
N ALA A 36 -18.38 -2.86 -11.76
CA ALA A 36 -17.48 -2.12 -12.64
C ALA A 36 -17.94 -2.20 -14.10
N LYS A 37 -18.28 -1.04 -14.69
CA LYS A 37 -18.81 -0.94 -16.07
C LYS A 37 -18.10 0.11 -16.90
N SER A 38 -17.50 1.11 -16.25
CA SER A 38 -16.83 2.21 -16.90
C SER A 38 -15.31 2.06 -16.81
N ASN A 39 -14.60 2.77 -17.69
CA ASN A 39 -13.15 2.85 -17.65
C ASN A 39 -12.65 3.37 -16.29
N THR A 40 -13.39 4.31 -15.69
CA THR A 40 -13.08 4.86 -14.36
C THR A 40 -13.23 3.80 -13.26
N ASP A 41 -14.24 2.93 -13.32
CA ASP A 41 -14.42 1.86 -12.33
C ASP A 41 -13.26 0.86 -12.38
N HIS A 42 -12.87 0.46 -13.59
CA HIS A 42 -11.75 -0.43 -13.78
C HIS A 42 -10.41 0.22 -13.39
N GLN A 43 -10.22 1.52 -13.63
CA GLN A 43 -9.05 2.25 -13.13
C GLN A 43 -9.00 2.28 -11.60
N ALA A 44 -10.14 2.44 -10.92
CA ALA A 44 -10.22 2.41 -9.47
C ALA A 44 -9.86 1.02 -8.92
N LEU A 45 -10.37 -0.06 -9.52
CA LEU A 45 -9.99 -1.43 -9.17
C LEU A 45 -8.51 -1.69 -9.39
N ALA A 46 -7.95 -1.24 -10.51
CA ALA A 46 -6.53 -1.37 -10.79
C ALA A 46 -5.66 -0.66 -9.75
N ALA A 47 -6.04 0.57 -9.36
CA ALA A 47 -5.34 1.32 -8.33
C ALA A 47 -5.37 0.59 -6.97
N HIS A 48 -6.55 0.08 -6.58
CA HIS A 48 -6.70 -0.69 -5.33
C HIS A 48 -5.80 -1.93 -5.32
N TYR A 49 -5.82 -2.73 -6.39
CA TYR A 49 -4.97 -3.91 -6.47
C TYR A 49 -3.47 -3.57 -6.46
N LEU A 50 -3.04 -2.45 -7.05
CA LEU A 50 -1.65 -2.00 -6.94
C LEU A 50 -1.28 -1.55 -5.52
N GLU A 51 -2.19 -0.90 -4.81
CA GLU A 51 -2.00 -0.54 -3.40
C GLU A 51 -1.86 -1.78 -2.52
N GLU A 52 -2.72 -2.78 -2.71
CA GLU A 52 -2.63 -4.07 -2.01
C GLU A 52 -1.33 -4.81 -2.34
N ALA A 53 -0.90 -4.83 -3.61
CA ALA A 53 0.40 -5.39 -3.99
C ALA A 53 1.56 -4.70 -3.26
N ALA A 54 1.56 -3.37 -3.18
CA ALA A 54 2.58 -2.61 -2.47
C ALA A 54 2.55 -2.86 -0.94
N SER A 55 1.37 -3.06 -0.36
CA SER A 55 1.20 -3.45 1.05
C SER A 55 1.79 -4.83 1.31
N LEU A 56 1.55 -5.79 0.41
CA LEU A 56 2.08 -7.15 0.48
C LEU A 56 3.61 -7.19 0.30
N ASP A 57 4.16 -6.38 -0.60
CA ASP A 57 5.62 -6.23 -0.75
C ASP A 57 6.28 -5.75 0.55
N LYS A 58 5.67 -4.78 1.23
CA LYS A 58 6.17 -4.27 2.52
C LYS A 58 6.18 -5.38 3.56
N LYS A 59 5.11 -6.16 3.68
CA LYS A 59 5.04 -7.31 4.58
C LYS A 59 6.11 -8.36 4.24
N ALA A 60 6.31 -8.66 2.96
CA ALA A 60 7.39 -9.55 2.53
C ALA A 60 8.77 -9.01 2.94
N ALA A 61 9.02 -7.71 2.78
CA ALA A 61 10.27 -7.08 3.17
C ALA A 61 10.50 -7.12 4.69
N GLU A 62 9.47 -6.87 5.50
CA GLU A 62 9.51 -7.00 6.95
C GLU A 62 9.89 -8.42 7.38
N HIS A 63 9.29 -9.44 6.76
CA HIS A 63 9.63 -10.83 7.06
C HIS A 63 11.02 -11.23 6.57
N LYS A 64 11.53 -10.65 5.47
CA LYS A 64 12.93 -10.83 5.05
C LYS A 64 13.90 -10.29 6.10
N GLN A 65 13.62 -9.10 6.64
CA GLN A 65 14.42 -8.52 7.73
C GLN A 65 14.36 -9.39 9.00
N LEU A 66 13.17 -9.87 9.36
CA LEU A 66 12.98 -10.72 10.54
C LEU A 66 13.69 -12.09 10.38
N ALA A 67 13.60 -12.71 9.20
CA ALA A 67 14.35 -13.93 8.89
C ALA A 67 15.86 -13.72 9.02
N ALA A 68 16.38 -12.59 8.52
CA ALA A 68 17.79 -12.24 8.66
C ALA A 68 18.20 -12.11 10.14
N GLN A 69 17.34 -11.52 10.98
CA GLN A 69 17.58 -11.42 12.43
C GLN A 69 17.57 -12.79 13.12
N TYR A 70 16.59 -13.65 12.84
CA TYR A 70 16.55 -15.01 13.40
C TYR A 70 17.77 -15.83 13.00
N LYS A 71 18.24 -15.67 11.76
CA LYS A 71 19.47 -16.32 11.29
C LYS A 71 20.71 -15.78 12.00
N ALA A 72 20.85 -14.46 12.10
CA ALA A 72 22.01 -13.82 12.72
C ALA A 72 22.09 -14.04 14.23
N ARG A 73 20.94 -14.19 14.89
CA ARG A 73 20.81 -14.34 16.35
C ARG A 73 20.27 -15.70 16.76
N ALA A 74 20.54 -16.74 15.97
CA ALA A 74 20.04 -18.09 16.23
C ALA A 74 20.40 -18.60 17.64
N TYR A 75 21.55 -18.18 18.18
CA TYR A 75 21.98 -18.49 19.55
C TYR A 75 21.01 -18.03 20.65
N LEU A 76 20.20 -16.99 20.41
CA LEU A 76 19.17 -16.52 21.35
C LEU A 76 17.94 -17.45 21.39
N TYR A 77 17.70 -18.20 20.32
CA TYR A 77 16.47 -18.96 20.12
C TYR A 77 16.69 -20.47 20.10
N GLY A 78 17.94 -20.94 20.08
CA GLY A 78 18.25 -22.38 20.07
C GLY A 78 17.56 -23.10 18.92
N LYS A 79 16.91 -24.23 19.21
CA LYS A 79 16.21 -25.05 18.20
C LYS A 79 15.01 -24.34 17.56
N GLN A 80 14.43 -23.35 18.23
CA GLN A 80 13.28 -22.61 17.72
C GLN A 80 13.66 -21.66 16.56
N ALA A 81 14.95 -21.32 16.41
CA ALA A 81 15.42 -20.47 15.31
C ALA A 81 14.99 -21.01 13.94
N ASP A 82 15.09 -22.33 13.74
CA ASP A 82 14.71 -22.98 12.48
C ASP A 82 13.20 -22.89 12.22
N THR A 83 12.38 -23.06 13.25
CA THR A 83 10.92 -22.91 13.14
C THR A 83 10.55 -21.48 12.76
N PHE A 84 11.19 -20.48 13.38
CA PHE A 84 10.93 -19.08 13.06
C PHE A 84 11.40 -18.69 11.65
N LEU A 85 12.54 -19.24 11.20
CA LEU A 85 13.01 -19.08 9.83
C LEU A 85 12.03 -19.68 8.83
N GLN A 86 11.54 -20.90 9.07
CA GLN A 86 10.56 -21.56 8.21
C GLN A 86 9.25 -20.76 8.14
N HIS A 87 8.78 -20.26 9.28
CA HIS A 87 7.60 -19.39 9.35
C HIS A 87 7.78 -18.12 8.51
N CYS A 88 8.90 -17.40 8.67
CA CYS A 88 9.17 -16.19 7.89
C CYS A 88 9.26 -16.51 6.39
N ASN A 89 9.95 -17.59 6.02
CA ASN A 89 10.09 -18.00 4.62
C ASN A 89 8.74 -18.36 3.98
N LEU A 90 7.83 -18.97 4.73
CA LEU A 90 6.46 -19.22 4.27
C LEU A 90 5.72 -17.91 4.01
N LEU A 91 5.76 -16.97 4.95
CA LEU A 91 5.09 -15.67 4.82
C LEU A 91 5.66 -14.83 3.67
N ILE A 92 6.99 -14.82 3.49
CA ILE A 92 7.64 -14.14 2.36
C ILE A 92 7.06 -14.66 1.03
N ARG A 93 7.06 -15.98 0.83
CA ARG A 93 6.53 -16.58 -0.41
C ARG A 93 5.05 -16.26 -0.62
N ASN A 94 4.24 -16.38 0.44
CA ASN A 94 2.81 -16.12 0.34
C ASN A 94 2.52 -14.66 -0.01
N TYR A 95 3.24 -13.71 0.60
CA TYR A 95 3.06 -12.29 0.31
C TYR A 95 3.58 -11.90 -1.07
N GLU A 96 4.72 -12.43 -1.50
CA GLU A 96 5.23 -12.20 -2.87
C GLU A 96 4.26 -12.75 -3.92
N GLN A 97 3.77 -13.98 -3.74
CA GLN A 97 2.78 -14.56 -4.65
C GLN A 97 1.47 -13.76 -4.66
N ALA A 98 0.99 -13.33 -3.49
CA ALA A 98 -0.20 -12.50 -3.41
C ALA A 98 0.01 -11.14 -4.08
N ALA A 99 1.18 -10.51 -3.92
CA ALA A 99 1.52 -9.25 -4.58
C ALA A 99 1.51 -9.41 -6.10
N ASP A 100 2.07 -10.50 -6.62
CA ASP A 100 2.07 -10.79 -8.06
C ASP A 100 0.66 -11.04 -8.61
N ILE A 101 -0.20 -11.74 -7.87
CA ILE A 101 -1.61 -11.92 -8.24
C ILE A 101 -2.31 -10.56 -8.27
N ASN A 102 -2.11 -9.72 -7.27
CA ASN A 102 -2.70 -8.37 -7.23
C ASN A 102 -2.22 -7.51 -8.42
N ARG A 103 -0.94 -7.56 -8.78
CA ARG A 103 -0.44 -6.88 -10.00
C ARG A 103 -1.10 -7.39 -11.28
N GLN A 104 -1.33 -8.71 -11.38
CA GLN A 104 -2.04 -9.29 -12.52
C GLN A 104 -3.50 -8.82 -12.57
N MET A 105 -4.20 -8.78 -11.43
CA MET A 105 -5.55 -8.22 -11.33
C MET A 105 -5.59 -6.75 -11.75
N ALA A 106 -4.62 -5.96 -11.29
CA ALA A 106 -4.51 -4.56 -11.69
C ALA A 106 -4.31 -4.42 -13.20
N LYS A 107 -3.43 -5.21 -13.80
CA LYS A 107 -3.22 -5.22 -15.25
C LYS A 107 -4.50 -5.58 -16.00
N MET A 108 -5.22 -6.62 -15.58
CA MET A 108 -6.48 -7.01 -16.22
C MET A 108 -7.49 -5.87 -16.23
N HIS A 109 -7.62 -5.14 -15.12
CA HIS A 109 -8.50 -3.98 -15.07
C HIS A 109 -7.99 -2.78 -15.88
N GLN A 110 -6.68 -2.56 -15.97
CA GLN A 110 -6.12 -1.54 -16.88
C GLN A 110 -6.42 -1.84 -18.35
N ASP A 111 -6.33 -3.12 -18.74
CA ASP A 111 -6.64 -3.57 -20.09
C ASP A 111 -8.15 -3.38 -20.39
N MET A 112 -9.02 -3.71 -19.42
CA MET A 112 -10.47 -3.43 -19.51
C MET A 112 -10.78 -1.93 -19.63
N ALA A 113 -10.11 -1.09 -18.84
CA ALA A 113 -10.27 0.37 -18.91
C ALA A 113 -9.80 0.97 -20.25
N SER A 114 -8.86 0.32 -20.92
CA SER A 114 -8.30 0.77 -22.20
C SER A 114 -9.06 0.21 -23.42
N GLY A 115 -10.04 -0.66 -23.19
CA GLY A 115 -10.73 -1.39 -24.27
C GLY A 115 -9.85 -2.42 -24.97
N THR A 116 -8.72 -2.80 -24.36
CA THR A 116 -7.76 -3.79 -24.86
C THR A 116 -7.84 -5.10 -24.06
N ALA A 117 -9.00 -5.37 -23.47
CA ALA A 117 -9.26 -6.63 -22.78
C ALA A 117 -9.10 -7.81 -23.77
N PRO A 118 -8.54 -8.95 -23.32
CA PRO A 118 -8.46 -10.16 -24.13
C PRO A 118 -9.84 -10.74 -24.50
#